data_AF-A0A0F9CPT4-F1
#
_entry.id   AF-A0A0F9CPT4-F1
#
_cell.length_a   1.000
_cell.length_b   1.000
_cell.length_c   1.000
_cell.angle_alpha   90.00
_cell.angle_beta   90.00
_cell.angle_gamma   90.00
#
_symmetry.space_group_name_H-M   'P 1'
#
loop_
_entity.id
_entity.type
_entity.pdbx_description
1 polymer ?
#
loop_
_entity_poly.entity_id
_entity_poly.type
_entity_poly.pdbx_seq_one_letter_code
_entity_poly.pdbx_strand_id
1 'polypeptide(L)' 'KELEIIGGHLAFHTYPLTIKYLSEGLVKTNKIITHNFPLKKWREALGTAEKRKGGAIKVTMTPGA' A
#
# COMPACT_ATOMS: atom_id res chain seq x y z
N LYS A 1 12.03 -23.65 -26.72
CA LYS A 1 12.45 -22.83 -25.56
C LYS A 1 11.22 -22.74 -24.66
N GLU A 2 11.23 -23.43 -23.52
CA GLU A 2 10.05 -23.62 -22.68
C GLU A 2 10.01 -22.52 -21.62
N LEU A 3 8.96 -21.69 -21.67
CA LEU A 3 8.71 -20.59 -20.73
C LEU A 3 7.47 -20.93 -19.91
N GLU A 4 7.54 -20.71 -18.61
CA GLU A 4 6.42 -20.82 -17.69
C GLU A 4 5.95 -19.41 -17.28
N ILE A 5 4.63 -19.20 -17.26
CA ILE A 5 4.00 -17.94 -16.84
C ILE A 5 3.06 -18.25 -15.68
N ILE A 6 3.35 -17.67 -14.50
CA ILE A 6 2.56 -17.85 -13.29
C ILE A 6 1.94 -16.51 -12.89
N GLY A 7 0.61 -16.47 -12.77
CA GLY A 7 -0.11 -15.34 -12.20
C GLY A 7 -0.17 -15.41 -10.67
N GLY A 8 -0.02 -14.27 -9.99
CA GLY A 8 -0.24 -14.14 -8.55
C GLY A 8 -1.55 -13.42 -8.26
N HIS A 9 -2.37 -13.95 -7.36
CA HIS A 9 -3.62 -13.32 -6.93
C HIS A 9 -3.65 -13.10 -5.42
N LEU A 10 -3.73 -11.83 -5.02
CA LEU A 10 -3.90 -11.39 -3.63
C LEU A 10 -2.86 -12.01 -2.67
N ALA A 11 -3.32 -12.52 -1.52
CA ALA A 11 -2.49 -12.85 -0.36
C ALA A 11 -2.96 -14.15 0.31
N PHE A 12 -2.99 -15.25 -0.44
CA PHE A 12 -3.39 -16.55 0.10
C PHE A 12 -2.39 -17.03 1.17
N HIS A 13 -2.85 -17.13 2.43
CA HIS A 13 -2.07 -17.55 3.61
C HIS A 13 -0.76 -16.78 3.91
N THR A 14 -0.56 -15.58 3.34
CA THR A 14 0.68 -14.81 3.56
C THR A 14 0.62 -13.78 4.69
N TYR A 15 -0.56 -13.51 5.26
CA TYR A 15 -0.72 -12.50 6.30
C TYR A 15 0.12 -12.74 7.56
N PRO A 16 0.12 -13.94 8.20
CA PRO A 16 0.93 -14.18 9.39
C PRO A 16 2.43 -13.93 9.16
N LEU A 17 2.94 -14.39 8.01
CA LEU A 17 4.34 -14.21 7.64
C LEU A 17 4.68 -12.74 7.38
N THR A 18 3.78 -12.02 6.69
CA THR A 18 3.95 -10.60 6.40
C THR A 18 3.99 -9.77 7.70
N ILE A 19 3.11 -10.07 8.66
CA ILE A 19 3.12 -9.40 9.98
C ILE A 19 4.46 -9.62 10.68
N LYS A 20 4.96 -10.87 10.71
CA LYS A 20 6.27 -11.20 11.28
C LYS A 20 7.39 -10.38 10.64
N TYR A 21 7.42 -10.32 9.30
CA TYR A 21 8.45 -9.57 8.58
C TYR A 21 8.39 -8.06 8.83
N LEU A 22 7.21 -7.51 9.00
CA LEU A 22 7.04 -6.11 9.38
C LEU A 22 7.53 -5.86 10.81
N SER A 23 7.18 -6.73 11.76
CA SER A 23 7.62 -6.59 13.16
C SER A 23 9.14 -6.75 13.34
N GLU A 24 9.76 -7.61 12.53
CA GLU A 24 11.21 -7.84 12.54
C GLU A 24 11.98 -6.78 11.72
N GLY A 25 11.27 -5.85 11.05
CA GLY A 25 11.89 -4.82 10.21
C GLY A 25 12.53 -5.34 8.93
N LEU A 26 12.27 -6.61 8.56
CA LEU A 26 12.75 -7.24 7.33
C LEU A 26 12.12 -6.62 6.08
N VAL A 27 10.89 -6.10 6.22
CA VAL A 27 10.21 -5.34 5.17
C VAL A 27 10.11 -3.87 5.60
N LYS A 28 10.80 -2.98 4.88
CA LYS A 28 10.81 -1.53 5.15
C LYS A 28 9.61 -0.85 4.48
N THR A 29 8.74 -0.23 5.28
CA THR A 29 7.52 0.45 4.79
C THR A 29 7.54 1.97 4.93
N ASN A 30 8.56 2.52 5.59
CA ASN A 30 8.67 3.93 5.97
C ASN A 30 8.61 4.96 4.82
N LYS A 31 8.82 4.54 3.57
CA LYS A 31 8.74 5.41 2.38
C LYS A 31 7.58 5.08 1.44
N ILE A 32 6.77 4.08 1.78
CA ILE A 32 5.67 3.63 0.91
C ILE A 32 4.48 4.59 1.04
N ILE A 33 4.15 5.00 2.27
CA ILE A 33 3.10 5.97 2.54
C ILE A 33 3.63 7.36 2.21
N THR A 34 3.20 7.91 1.08
CA THR A 34 3.64 9.25 0.65
C THR A 34 2.66 10.34 1.01
N HIS A 35 1.39 9.99 1.21
CA HIS A 35 0.34 10.94 1.60
C HIS A 35 -0.60 10.32 2.63
N ASN A 36 -1.02 11.12 3.60
CA ASN A 36 -2.06 10.79 4.55
C ASN A 36 -3.05 11.95 4.66
N PHE A 37 -4.33 11.65 4.53
CA PHE A 37 -5.41 12.64 4.61
C PHE A 37 -6.34 12.32 5.79
N PRO A 38 -6.97 13.34 6.41
CA PRO A 38 -8.15 13.11 7.23
C PRO A 38 -9.26 12.40 6.43
N LEU A 39 -9.98 11.46 7.04
CA LEU A 39 -11.04 10.71 6.34
C LEU A 39 -12.12 11.63 5.73
N LYS A 40 -12.42 12.78 6.36
CA LYS A 40 -13.35 13.80 5.83
C LYS A 40 -12.95 14.35 4.45
N LYS A 41 -11.66 14.23 4.08
CA LYS A 41 -11.10 14.63 2.78
C LYS A 41 -10.98 13.47 1.78
N TRP A 42 -11.77 12.40 1.95
CA TRP A 42 -11.66 11.19 1.13
C TRP A 42 -11.65 11.44 -0.39
N ARG A 43 -12.43 12.42 -0.91
CA ARG A 43 -12.42 12.75 -2.35
C ARG A 43 -11.07 13.27 -2.84
N GLU A 44 -10.43 14.13 -2.04
CA GLU A 44 -9.10 14.66 -2.34
C GLU A 44 -8.05 13.54 -2.30
N ALA A 45 -8.15 12.65 -1.31
CA ALA A 45 -7.27 11.51 -1.15
C ALA A 45 -7.37 10.52 -2.31
N LEU A 46 -8.58 10.16 -2.73
CA LEU A 46 -8.81 9.31 -3.92
C LEU A 46 -8.27 9.98 -5.18
N GLY A 47 -8.57 11.26 -5.40
CA GLY A 47 -8.08 12.00 -6.56
C GLY A 47 -6.55 12.16 -6.59
N THR A 48 -5.90 12.17 -5.42
CA THR A 48 -4.43 12.16 -5.29
C THR A 48 -3.86 10.82 -5.72
N ALA A 49 -4.47 9.71 -5.27
CA ALA A 49 -4.06 8.35 -5.63
C ALA A 49 -4.26 8.09 -7.14
N GLU A 50 -5.45 8.36 -7.66
CA GLU A 50 -5.83 8.13 -9.06
C GLU A 50 -4.91 8.88 -10.03
N LYS A 51 -4.68 10.17 -9.76
CA LYS A 51 -3.90 11.05 -10.66
C LYS A 51 -2.40 11.06 -10.35
N ARG A 52 -1.94 10.23 -9.40
CA ARG A 52 -0.55 10.19 -8.92
C ARG A 52 0.01 11.56 -8.55
N LYS A 53 -0.82 12.46 -8.01
CA LYS A 53 -0.40 13.84 -7.69
C LYS A 53 0.77 13.83 -6.72
N GLY A 54 1.74 14.72 -6.93
CA GLY A 54 2.92 14.81 -6.05
C GLY A 54 3.74 13.53 -5.98
N GLY A 55 3.68 12.65 -6.99
CA GLY A 55 4.39 11.38 -6.97
C GLY A 55 3.79 10.35 -6.00
N ALA A 56 2.46 10.34 -5.84
CA ALA A 56 1.80 9.42 -4.92
C ALA A 56 2.16 7.94 -5.19
N ILE A 57 2.48 7.21 -4.12
CA ILE A 57 2.78 5.76 -4.12
C ILE A 57 1.67 5.04 -3.35
N LYS A 58 1.56 5.29 -2.04
CA LYS A 58 0.44 4.87 -1.21
C LYS A 58 -0.18 6.08 -0.54
N VAL A 59 -1.47 6.27 -0.79
CA VAL A 59 -2.31 7.25 -0.09
C VAL A 59 -3.07 6.52 1.01
N THR A 60 -3.02 7.07 2.22
CA THR A 60 -3.76 6.56 3.39
C THR A 60 -4.75 7.61 3.90
N MET A 61 -5.74 7.17 4.66
CA MET A 61 -6.72 8.05 5.30
C MET A 61 -6.83 7.68 6.78
N THR A 62 -6.76 8.69 7.65
CA THR A 62 -6.86 8.51 9.10
C THR A 62 -8.24 8.96 9.59
N PRO A 63 -9.03 8.10 10.25
CA PRO A 63 -10.28 8.50 10.92
C PRO A 63 -9.99 9.48 12.08
N GLY A 64 -10.92 10.40 12.34
CA GLY A 64 -10.88 11.27 13.53
C GLY A 64 -9.96 12.51 13.47
N ALA A 65 -9.29 12.76 12.34
CA ALA A 65 -8.49 13.96 12.09
C ALA A 65 -9.28 15.12 11.45
#